data_AF-A0A178Z863-F1
#
_entry.id   AF-A0A178Z863-F1
#
_cell.length_a   1.000
_cell.length_b   1.000
_cell.length_c   1.000
_cell.angle_alpha   90.00
_cell.angle_beta   90.00
_cell.angle_gamma   90.00
#
_symmetry.space_group_name_H-M   'P 1'
#
loop_
_entity.id
_entity.type
_entity.pdbx_description
1 polymer ?
#
loop_
_entity_poly.entity_id
_entity_poly.type
_entity_poly.pdbx_seq_one_letter_code
_entity_poly.pdbx_strand_id
1 'polypeptide(L)'
;MAQVPFPRIGSLIIDDDGFLQLANRPLTLEIQDLESEGIPLDVPRNRTYYTVGSYVDDLLNCHDNRLRHQPNAVNDIGDGVSQMAALTMLRAVRPDLFRRSLNHGPFVMLLTDMNRHNLIVDQNWNIMCHIDLEWTAILPVEFMQPPLWLTNRAVDQVEVDAYNKLREEFMLAFEEEEKKNQALLHDRDGLQLSSIMNMSWDLGTFWYVLAMRSPTGLHPVFYERIQPLYSRLHHEDDQFCLYAYPYWARQAHTFVNEKANHKAEYDKKLREAFEESP
;
A
#
# COMPACT_ATOMS: atom_id res chain seq x y z
N MET A 1 -16.45 -1.22 11.86
CA MET A 1 -15.46 -0.12 11.69
C MET A 1 -15.80 0.81 10.53
N ALA A 2 -16.29 0.32 9.39
CA ALA A 2 -16.61 1.14 8.22
C ALA A 2 -18.03 1.76 8.19
N GLN A 3 -18.84 1.59 9.24
CA GLN A 3 -20.23 2.08 9.29
C GLN A 3 -20.31 3.61 9.39
N VAL A 4 -19.35 4.24 10.07
CA VAL A 4 -19.32 5.70 10.26
C VAL A 4 -18.13 6.26 9.47
N PRO A 5 -18.38 7.04 8.41
CA PRO A 5 -17.31 7.65 7.65
C PRO A 5 -16.66 8.79 8.44
N PHE A 6 -15.38 9.01 8.16
CA PHE A 6 -14.60 10.10 8.71
C PHE A 6 -14.47 11.24 7.69
N PRO A 7 -14.27 12.49 8.15
CA PRO A 7 -14.18 13.64 7.25
C PRO A 7 -12.84 13.72 6.51
N ARG A 8 -11.80 13.01 6.97
CA ARG A 8 -10.43 13.08 6.46
C ARG A 8 -9.70 11.75 6.63
N ILE A 9 -8.64 11.57 5.85
CA ILE A 9 -7.64 10.50 5.99
C ILE A 9 -6.63 10.91 7.07
N GLY A 10 -6.29 10.01 7.98
CA GLY A 10 -5.38 10.27 9.11
C GLY A 10 -5.38 9.14 10.13
N SER A 11 -4.83 9.40 11.31
CA SER A 11 -4.96 8.53 12.49
C SER A 11 -5.47 9.31 13.69
N LEU A 12 -6.17 8.61 14.58
CA LEU A 12 -6.65 9.18 15.82
C LEU A 12 -5.50 9.32 16.83
N ILE A 13 -5.55 10.37 17.63
CA ILE A 13 -4.72 10.57 18.82
C ILE A 13 -5.61 10.78 20.03
N ILE A 14 -5.05 10.61 21.21
CA ILE A 14 -5.62 11.09 22.47
C ILE A 14 -4.92 12.42 22.76
N ASP A 15 -5.69 13.49 22.91
CA ASP A 15 -5.15 14.80 23.28
C ASP A 15 -4.82 14.89 24.78
N ASP A 16 -4.26 16.03 25.21
CA ASP A 16 -3.87 16.26 26.61
C ASP A 16 -5.07 16.25 27.58
N ASP A 17 -6.29 16.44 27.06
CA ASP A 17 -7.55 16.41 27.81
C ASP A 17 -8.20 15.01 27.81
N GLY A 18 -7.59 14.03 27.14
CA GLY A 18 -8.07 12.64 27.06
C GLY A 18 -9.12 12.38 25.97
N PHE A 19 -9.35 13.31 25.05
CA PHE A 19 -10.31 13.15 23.96
C PHE A 19 -9.66 12.61 22.69
N LEU A 20 -10.42 11.79 21.95
CA LEU A 20 -10.02 11.30 20.64
C LEU A 20 -10.10 12.41 19.60
N GLN A 21 -9.00 12.65 18.89
CA GLN A 21 -8.93 13.61 17.80
C GLN A 21 -8.33 13.00 16.53
N LEU A 22 -8.92 13.30 15.37
CA LEU A 22 -8.31 13.01 14.07
C LEU A 22 -7.30 14.10 13.73
N ALA A 23 -6.07 13.93 14.20
CA ALA A 23 -5.04 14.96 14.13
C ALA A 23 -3.63 14.44 13.82
N ASN A 24 -3.46 13.13 13.55
CA ASN A 24 -2.20 12.56 13.10
C ASN A 24 -2.28 12.12 11.63
N ARG A 25 -1.13 12.03 10.96
CA ARG A 25 -1.01 11.40 9.65
C ARG A 25 -1.38 9.92 9.74
N PRO A 26 -1.78 9.28 8.63
CA PRO A 26 -2.02 7.84 8.61
C PRO A 26 -0.79 7.13 9.14
N LEU A 27 -0.96 6.40 10.24
CA LEU A 27 0.10 5.61 10.86
C LEU A 27 -0.09 4.16 10.43
N THR A 28 0.54 3.80 9.32
CA THR A 28 0.55 2.44 8.77
C THR A 28 1.91 1.80 9.01
N LEU A 29 1.96 0.47 8.96
CA LEU A 29 3.20 -0.28 9.21
C LEU A 29 4.33 0.16 8.27
N GLU A 30 4.02 0.41 7.01
CA GLU A 30 5.00 0.80 6.00
C GLU A 30 5.64 2.17 6.29
N ILE A 31 4.83 3.11 6.79
CA ILE A 31 5.29 4.43 7.20
C ILE A 31 6.23 4.31 8.40
N GLN A 32 5.89 3.44 9.35
CA GLN A 32 6.73 3.17 10.52
C GLN A 32 8.06 2.51 10.14
N ASP A 33 8.04 1.51 9.25
CA ASP A 33 9.24 0.80 8.81
C ASP A 33 10.24 1.78 8.18
N LEU A 34 9.77 2.65 7.28
CA LEU A 34 10.60 3.67 6.65
C LEU A 34 11.22 4.64 7.67
N GLU A 35 10.44 5.13 8.65
CA GLU A 35 11.00 5.99 9.70
C GLU A 35 12.01 5.26 10.58
N SER A 36 11.76 3.98 10.88
CA SER A 36 12.64 3.16 11.70
C SER A 36 13.98 2.89 11.00
N GLU A 37 13.97 2.82 9.67
CA GLU A 37 15.18 2.77 8.83
C GLU A 37 15.87 4.13 8.66
N GLY A 38 15.35 5.20 9.27
CA GLY A 38 15.91 6.55 9.17
C GLY A 38 15.63 7.23 7.82
N ILE A 39 14.63 6.77 7.07
CA ILE A 39 14.24 7.36 5.79
C ILE A 39 13.32 8.56 6.07
N PRO A 40 13.66 9.77 5.59
CA PRO A 40 12.79 10.93 5.78
C PRO A 40 11.51 10.75 4.96
N LEU A 41 10.35 10.90 5.59
CA LEU A 41 9.06 10.78 4.90
C LEU A 41 8.58 12.07 4.24
N ASP A 42 9.07 13.22 4.70
CA ASP A 42 8.55 14.56 4.35
C ASP A 42 7.05 14.76 4.60
N VAL A 43 6.44 13.89 5.42
CA VAL A 43 5.04 13.98 5.88
C VAL A 43 5.02 14.31 7.38
N PRO A 44 4.68 15.55 7.77
CA PRO A 44 4.58 15.94 9.18
C PRO A 44 3.57 15.08 9.96
N ARG A 45 3.80 14.85 11.25
CA ARG A 45 2.88 14.07 12.08
C ARG A 45 1.48 14.67 12.12
N ASN A 46 1.32 15.99 12.11
CA ASN A 46 -0.01 16.63 12.12
C ASN A 46 -0.71 16.69 10.73
N ARG A 47 -0.22 15.95 9.72
CA ARG A 47 -0.74 15.99 8.35
C ARG A 47 -1.92 15.05 8.15
N THR A 48 -3.12 15.60 7.98
CA THR A 48 -4.31 14.85 7.50
C THR A 48 -4.65 15.19 6.06
N TYR A 49 -5.41 14.33 5.36
CA TYR A 49 -5.76 14.55 3.95
C TYR A 49 -7.26 14.63 3.73
N TYR A 50 -7.67 15.51 2.81
CA TYR A 50 -9.05 15.65 2.35
C TYR A 50 -9.31 14.89 1.05
N THR A 51 -8.26 14.41 0.36
CA THR A 51 -8.40 13.73 -0.92
C THR A 51 -7.56 12.47 -0.99
N VAL A 52 -8.09 11.46 -1.70
CA VAL A 52 -7.35 10.23 -2.04
C VAL A 52 -6.09 10.58 -2.82
N GLY A 53 -6.21 11.46 -3.82
CA GLY A 53 -5.06 11.88 -4.63
C GLY A 53 -3.91 12.43 -3.80
N SER A 54 -4.17 13.39 -2.90
CA SER A 54 -3.12 13.97 -2.06
C SER A 54 -2.45 12.95 -1.12
N TYR A 55 -3.20 11.95 -0.65
CA TYR A 55 -2.63 10.91 0.22
C TYR A 55 -1.75 9.95 -0.58
N VAL A 56 -2.23 9.50 -1.75
CA VAL A 56 -1.46 8.62 -2.64
C VAL A 56 -0.20 9.30 -3.16
N ASP A 57 -0.26 10.59 -3.48
CA ASP A 57 0.91 11.34 -3.93
C ASP A 57 2.00 11.39 -2.82
N ASP A 58 1.61 11.54 -1.54
CA ASP A 58 2.55 11.49 -0.42
C ASP A 58 3.08 10.06 -0.16
N LEU A 59 2.27 9.01 -0.35
CA LEU A 59 2.78 7.62 -0.32
C LEU A 59 3.84 7.38 -1.41
N LEU A 60 3.63 7.86 -2.64
CA LEU A 60 4.62 7.76 -3.71
C LEU A 60 5.90 8.53 -3.37
N ASN A 61 5.78 9.67 -2.69
CA ASN A 61 6.94 10.43 -2.20
C ASN A 61 7.72 9.64 -1.13
N CYS A 62 7.06 8.89 -0.25
CA CYS A 62 7.74 7.98 0.68
C CYS A 62 8.58 6.93 -0.07
N HIS A 63 8.05 6.35 -1.16
CA HIS A 63 8.79 5.40 -1.99
C HIS A 63 9.97 6.06 -2.73
N ASP A 64 9.80 7.28 -3.23
CA ASP A 64 10.93 8.02 -3.79
C ASP A 64 12.02 8.28 -2.73
N ASN A 65 11.63 8.65 -1.51
CA ASN A 65 12.56 8.95 -0.45
C ASN A 65 13.31 7.71 0.01
N ARG A 66 12.66 6.55 0.03
CA ARG A 66 13.36 5.28 0.18
C ARG A 66 14.43 5.11 -0.90
N LEU A 67 14.07 5.30 -2.18
CA LEU A 67 15.03 5.19 -3.28
C LEU A 67 16.20 6.18 -3.13
N ARG A 68 15.95 7.41 -2.65
CA ARG A 68 16.98 8.43 -2.40
C ARG A 68 17.88 8.10 -1.22
N HIS A 69 17.31 7.70 -0.08
CA HIS A 69 18.01 7.68 1.19
C HIS A 69 18.49 6.30 1.63
N GLN A 70 17.78 5.23 1.28
CA GLN A 70 18.19 3.88 1.70
C GLN A 70 19.42 3.42 0.88
N PRO A 71 20.59 3.16 1.50
CA PRO A 71 21.83 2.92 0.75
C PRO A 71 21.76 1.74 -0.21
N ASN A 72 21.04 0.68 0.17
CA ASN A 72 20.85 -0.54 -0.59
C ASN A 72 19.53 -0.60 -1.38
N ALA A 73 18.91 0.55 -1.69
CA ALA A 73 17.63 0.59 -2.41
C ALA A 73 17.68 0.03 -3.84
N VAL A 74 18.86 -0.02 -4.45
CA VAL A 74 19.07 -0.57 -5.80
C VAL A 74 20.17 -1.61 -5.76
N ASN A 75 20.01 -2.67 -6.56
CA ASN A 75 20.99 -3.73 -6.73
C ASN A 75 22.03 -3.36 -7.78
N ASP A 76 21.58 -2.78 -8.90
CA ASP A 76 22.41 -2.29 -10.00
C ASP A 76 21.70 -1.14 -10.74
N ILE A 77 22.32 -0.65 -11.82
CA ILE A 77 21.77 0.45 -12.62
C ILE A 77 20.44 0.05 -13.29
N GLY A 78 20.31 -1.19 -13.76
CA GLY A 78 19.10 -1.70 -14.39
C GLY A 78 17.91 -1.70 -13.42
N ASP A 79 18.14 -2.24 -12.22
CA ASP A 79 17.16 -2.22 -11.13
C ASP A 79 16.78 -0.77 -10.72
N GLY A 80 17.76 0.12 -10.62
CA GLY A 80 17.47 1.53 -10.36
C GLY A 80 16.61 2.18 -11.46
N VAL A 81 16.93 1.92 -12.74
CA VAL A 81 16.18 2.42 -13.90
C VAL A 81 14.74 1.88 -13.88
N SER A 82 14.53 0.60 -13.61
CA SER A 82 13.20 0.00 -13.57
C SER A 82 12.37 0.51 -12.38
N GLN A 83 12.94 0.64 -11.19
CA GLN A 83 12.24 1.23 -10.04
C GLN A 83 11.82 2.69 -10.30
N MET A 84 12.68 3.49 -10.90
CA MET A 84 12.38 4.88 -11.27
C MET A 84 11.29 4.97 -12.34
N ALA A 85 11.34 4.10 -13.34
CA ALA A 85 10.29 3.99 -14.36
C ALA A 85 8.93 3.60 -13.74
N ALA A 86 8.90 2.60 -12.87
CA ALA A 86 7.69 2.19 -12.15
C ALA A 86 7.07 3.35 -11.35
N LEU A 87 7.86 4.07 -10.55
CA LEU A 87 7.39 5.22 -9.77
C LEU A 87 6.88 6.38 -10.65
N THR A 88 7.51 6.59 -11.80
CA THR A 88 7.04 7.58 -12.79
C THR A 88 5.66 7.19 -13.34
N MET A 89 5.51 5.91 -13.68
CA MET A 89 4.31 5.41 -14.33
C MET A 89 3.15 5.26 -13.35
N LEU A 90 3.40 4.85 -12.10
CA LEU A 90 2.39 4.82 -11.04
C LEU A 90 1.74 6.20 -10.80
N ARG A 91 2.50 7.30 -10.96
CA ARG A 91 1.94 8.66 -10.93
C ARG A 91 1.05 8.93 -12.13
N ALA A 92 1.45 8.48 -13.31
CA ALA A 92 0.72 8.69 -14.56
C ALA A 92 -0.60 7.90 -14.62
N VAL A 93 -0.61 6.66 -14.13
CA VAL A 93 -1.80 5.78 -14.21
C VAL A 93 -2.78 5.95 -13.05
N ARG A 94 -2.37 6.60 -11.94
CA ARG A 94 -3.21 6.83 -10.76
C ARG A 94 -4.64 7.33 -11.08
N PRO A 95 -4.85 8.34 -11.95
CA PRO A 95 -6.20 8.89 -12.17
C PRO A 95 -7.19 7.91 -12.81
N ASP A 96 -6.70 6.84 -13.42
CA ASP A 96 -7.49 5.79 -14.05
C ASP A 96 -7.80 4.65 -13.07
N LEU A 97 -6.88 4.39 -12.13
CA LEU A 97 -7.01 3.33 -11.12
C LEU A 97 -7.79 3.73 -9.87
N PHE A 98 -8.07 5.02 -9.65
CA PHE A 98 -8.90 5.49 -8.54
C PHE A 98 -10.15 6.21 -9.04
N ARG A 99 -11.29 5.93 -8.41
CA ARG A 99 -12.56 6.51 -8.82
C ARG A 99 -12.64 7.97 -8.41
N ARG A 100 -12.87 8.85 -9.39
CA ARG A 100 -13.08 10.30 -9.13
C ARG A 100 -14.24 10.56 -8.15
N SER A 101 -15.28 9.74 -8.19
CA SER A 101 -16.41 9.84 -7.27
C SER A 101 -16.04 9.56 -5.80
N LEU A 102 -14.94 8.85 -5.56
CA LEU A 102 -14.46 8.48 -4.22
C LEU A 102 -13.30 9.35 -3.73
N ASN A 103 -12.84 10.32 -4.55
CA ASN A 103 -11.66 11.12 -4.23
C ASN A 103 -11.80 11.94 -2.94
N HIS A 104 -13.01 12.32 -2.54
CA HIS A 104 -13.29 13.04 -1.29
C HIS A 104 -13.92 12.16 -0.21
N GLY A 105 -13.80 10.84 -0.37
CA GLY A 105 -14.35 9.85 0.55
C GLY A 105 -15.43 8.97 -0.09
N PRO A 106 -16.04 8.07 0.69
CA PRO A 106 -15.93 8.00 2.14
C PRO A 106 -14.55 7.52 2.61
N PHE A 107 -14.12 8.05 3.76
CA PHE A 107 -12.94 7.60 4.48
C PHE A 107 -13.38 6.74 5.67
N VAL A 108 -12.74 5.59 5.84
CA VAL A 108 -13.15 4.58 6.83
C VAL A 108 -11.96 4.16 7.67
N MET A 109 -12.23 3.80 8.92
CA MET A 109 -11.22 3.21 9.79
C MET A 109 -10.91 1.78 9.32
N LEU A 110 -9.65 1.54 8.98
CA LEU A 110 -9.11 0.25 8.56
C LEU A 110 -8.05 -0.22 9.54
N LEU A 111 -8.04 -1.54 9.79
CA LEU A 111 -6.93 -2.23 10.40
C LEU A 111 -5.91 -2.53 9.29
N THR A 112 -4.73 -1.89 9.32
CA THR A 112 -3.76 -2.11 8.23
C THR A 112 -2.91 -3.36 8.44
N ASP A 113 -2.76 -3.83 9.69
CA ASP A 113 -2.10 -5.10 10.01
C ASP A 113 -3.10 -6.23 10.31
N MET A 114 -3.96 -6.53 9.33
CA MET A 114 -4.87 -7.68 9.43
C MET A 114 -4.13 -8.98 9.12
N ASN A 115 -3.59 -9.61 10.15
CA ASN A 115 -2.92 -10.91 10.04
C ASN A 115 -3.64 -11.98 10.88
N ARG A 116 -3.53 -13.25 10.47
CA ARG A 116 -4.18 -14.39 11.15
C ARG A 116 -3.76 -14.53 12.63
N HIS A 117 -2.56 -14.08 12.97
CA HIS A 117 -2.02 -14.16 14.34
C HIS A 117 -2.70 -13.15 15.29
N ASN A 118 -3.35 -12.13 14.74
CA ASN A 118 -4.06 -11.10 15.50
C ASN A 118 -5.53 -11.48 15.75
N LEU A 119 -5.98 -12.66 15.30
CA LEU A 119 -7.34 -13.17 15.50
C LEU A 119 -7.36 -14.21 16.63
N ILE A 120 -8.17 -13.95 17.65
CA ILE A 120 -8.47 -14.93 18.70
C ILE A 120 -9.76 -15.64 18.34
N VAL A 121 -9.74 -16.97 18.40
CA VAL A 121 -10.89 -17.83 18.10
C VAL A 121 -11.29 -18.71 19.29
N ASP A 122 -12.57 -19.09 19.35
CA ASP A 122 -13.05 -20.08 20.31
C ASP A 122 -12.76 -21.53 19.86
N GLN A 123 -13.24 -22.50 20.64
CA GLN A 123 -13.06 -23.94 20.35
C GLN A 123 -13.74 -24.40 19.05
N ASN A 124 -14.68 -23.61 18.52
CA ASN A 124 -15.42 -23.88 17.29
C ASN A 124 -14.92 -23.03 16.11
N TRP A 125 -13.76 -22.38 16.24
CA TRP A 125 -13.19 -21.47 15.24
C TRP A 125 -14.00 -20.19 14.97
N ASN A 126 -14.91 -19.81 15.87
CA ASN A 126 -15.57 -18.51 15.77
C ASN A 126 -14.61 -17.40 16.17
N ILE A 127 -14.56 -16.31 15.40
CA ILE A 127 -13.75 -15.14 15.73
C ILE A 127 -14.33 -14.46 16.98
N MET A 128 -13.53 -14.41 18.04
CA MET A 128 -13.90 -13.81 19.32
C MET A 128 -13.47 -12.35 19.40
N CYS A 129 -12.24 -12.05 19.02
CA CYS A 129 -11.74 -10.68 18.95
C CYS A 129 -10.52 -10.55 18.05
N HIS A 130 -10.23 -9.31 17.64
CA HIS A 130 -9.00 -8.90 17.00
C HIS A 130 -8.15 -8.13 18.01
N ILE A 131 -6.89 -8.51 18.15
CA ILE A 131 -5.90 -7.83 19.01
C ILE A 131 -4.98 -6.96 18.16
N ASP A 132 -4.04 -6.26 18.80
CA ASP A 132 -3.02 -5.48 18.09
C ASP A 132 -3.59 -4.42 17.13
N LEU A 133 -4.22 -3.40 17.72
CA LEU A 133 -4.93 -2.34 16.99
C LEU A 133 -4.07 -1.10 16.74
N GLU A 134 -2.77 -1.17 17.00
CA GLU A 134 -1.87 -0.01 16.94
C GLU A 134 -1.73 0.55 15.51
N TRP A 135 -1.81 -0.30 14.50
CA TRP A 135 -1.79 0.05 13.07
C TRP A 135 -3.18 0.34 12.51
N THR A 136 -4.00 1.05 13.27
CA THR A 136 -5.32 1.51 12.80
C THR A 136 -5.20 2.89 12.15
N ALA A 137 -5.68 3.01 10.92
CA ALA A 137 -5.68 4.27 10.19
C ALA A 137 -7.02 4.51 9.49
N ILE A 138 -7.39 5.78 9.37
CA ILE A 138 -8.53 6.21 8.58
C ILE A 138 -8.04 6.44 7.15
N LEU A 139 -8.53 5.62 6.23
CA LEU A 139 -8.04 5.50 4.86
C LEU A 139 -9.18 5.61 3.84
N PRO A 140 -8.88 5.86 2.55
CA PRO A 140 -9.88 5.73 1.49
C PRO A 140 -10.55 4.36 1.52
N VAL A 141 -11.85 4.30 1.23
CA VAL A 141 -12.56 3.00 1.17
C VAL A 141 -11.95 2.04 0.14
N GLU A 142 -11.34 2.56 -0.94
CA GLU A 142 -10.61 1.78 -1.95
C GLU A 142 -9.36 1.07 -1.40
N PHE A 143 -8.90 1.44 -0.19
CA PHE A 143 -7.79 0.75 0.49
C PHE A 143 -8.25 -0.49 1.28
N MET A 144 -9.57 -0.73 1.36
CA MET A 144 -10.10 -1.96 1.93
C MET A 144 -9.87 -3.11 0.95
N GLN A 145 -9.24 -4.18 1.43
CA GLN A 145 -8.84 -5.32 0.62
C GLN A 145 -9.23 -6.62 1.31
N PRO A 146 -9.55 -7.67 0.54
CA PRO A 146 -9.63 -9.02 1.07
C PRO A 146 -8.31 -9.40 1.76
N PRO A 147 -8.34 -10.26 2.78
CA PRO A 147 -7.13 -10.59 3.52
C PRO A 147 -6.05 -11.22 2.62
N LEU A 148 -4.85 -10.63 2.60
CA LEU A 148 -3.75 -11.12 1.76
C LEU A 148 -3.27 -12.52 2.18
N TRP A 149 -3.47 -12.89 3.45
CA TRP A 149 -3.07 -14.19 3.98
C TRP A 149 -3.97 -15.36 3.55
N LEU A 150 -4.99 -15.15 2.71
CA LEU A 150 -5.86 -16.23 2.19
C LEU A 150 -5.06 -17.37 1.55
N THR A 151 -3.97 -17.06 0.83
CA THR A 151 -3.09 -18.07 0.21
C THR A 151 -1.83 -18.38 1.02
N ASN A 152 -1.63 -17.75 2.19
CA ASN A 152 -0.41 -17.82 3.00
C ASN A 152 0.89 -17.54 2.20
N ARG A 153 0.82 -16.64 1.22
CA ARG A 153 1.97 -16.18 0.42
C ARG A 153 2.33 -14.75 0.77
N ALA A 154 3.61 -14.39 0.57
CA ALA A 154 4.05 -13.02 0.62
C ALA A 154 3.46 -12.22 -0.55
N VAL A 155 3.42 -10.89 -0.43
CA VAL A 155 2.79 -9.96 -1.39
C VAL A 155 3.37 -10.10 -2.81
N ASP A 156 4.68 -10.30 -2.91
CA ASP A 156 5.45 -10.52 -4.13
C ASP A 156 5.34 -11.96 -4.69
N GLN A 157 4.68 -12.86 -3.96
CA GLN A 157 4.52 -14.27 -4.33
C GLN A 157 3.04 -14.67 -4.50
N VAL A 158 2.14 -13.68 -4.59
CA VAL A 158 0.72 -13.94 -4.77
C VAL A 158 0.47 -14.52 -6.16
N GLU A 159 0.11 -15.80 -6.20
CA GLU A 159 -0.35 -16.46 -7.41
C GLU A 159 -1.82 -16.07 -7.63
N VAL A 160 -2.08 -15.34 -8.72
CA VAL A 160 -3.35 -14.62 -8.93
C VAL A 160 -4.53 -15.57 -9.02
N ASP A 161 -4.39 -16.71 -9.69
CA ASP A 161 -5.53 -17.61 -9.89
C ASP A 161 -5.90 -18.31 -8.58
N ALA A 162 -4.91 -18.78 -7.82
CA ALA A 162 -5.14 -19.32 -6.48
C ALA A 162 -5.73 -18.28 -5.51
N TYR A 163 -5.22 -17.04 -5.54
CA TYR A 163 -5.75 -15.98 -4.69
C TYR A 163 -7.15 -15.56 -5.11
N ASN A 164 -7.42 -15.40 -6.41
CA ASN A 164 -8.71 -15.04 -6.96
C ASN A 164 -9.80 -16.02 -6.53
N LYS A 165 -9.50 -17.33 -6.55
CA LYS A 165 -10.43 -18.36 -6.11
C LYS A 165 -10.85 -18.19 -4.64
N LEU A 166 -9.89 -17.99 -3.73
CA LEU A 166 -10.19 -17.78 -2.31
C LEU A 166 -10.79 -16.40 -2.05
N ARG A 167 -10.40 -15.39 -2.83
CA ARG A 167 -11.00 -14.06 -2.78
C ARG A 167 -12.48 -14.13 -3.13
N GLU A 168 -12.86 -14.83 -4.21
CA GLU A 168 -14.25 -14.99 -4.63
C GLU A 168 -15.09 -15.64 -3.52
N GLU A 169 -14.57 -16.71 -2.89
CA GLU A 169 -15.22 -17.34 -1.73
C GLU A 169 -15.41 -16.35 -0.56
N PHE A 170 -14.35 -15.60 -0.22
CA PHE A 170 -14.43 -14.55 0.80
C PHE A 170 -15.46 -13.48 0.45
N MET A 171 -15.48 -13.01 -0.81
CA MET A 171 -16.38 -11.95 -1.25
C MET A 171 -17.85 -12.40 -1.25
N LEU A 172 -18.13 -13.67 -1.56
CA LEU A 172 -19.47 -14.24 -1.42
C LEU A 172 -19.94 -14.22 0.03
N ALA A 173 -19.12 -14.70 0.96
CA ALA A 173 -19.43 -14.68 2.39
C ALA A 173 -19.58 -13.23 2.91
N PHE A 174 -18.71 -12.33 2.47
CA PHE A 174 -18.75 -10.92 2.86
C PHE A 174 -20.01 -10.21 2.36
N GLU A 175 -20.43 -10.45 1.12
CA GLU A 175 -21.66 -9.88 0.55
C GLU A 175 -22.92 -10.41 1.27
N GLU A 176 -22.96 -11.70 1.62
CA GLU A 176 -24.05 -12.26 2.43
C GLU A 176 -24.15 -11.57 3.79
N GLU A 177 -23.01 -11.32 4.44
CA GLU A 177 -22.97 -10.71 5.77
C GLU A 177 -23.26 -9.21 5.74
N GLU A 178 -22.87 -8.54 4.67
CA GLU A 178 -23.25 -7.16 4.40
C GLU A 178 -24.78 -7.05 4.22
N LYS A 179 -25.41 -7.93 3.44
CA LYS A 179 -26.88 -7.97 3.26
C LYS A 179 -27.62 -8.21 4.57
N LYS A 180 -27.13 -9.15 5.41
CA LYS A 180 -27.72 -9.40 6.73
C LYS A 180 -27.61 -8.15 7.62
N ASN A 181 -26.46 -7.50 7.65
CA ASN A 181 -26.27 -6.27 8.44
C ASN A 181 -27.14 -5.10 7.94
N GLN A 182 -27.25 -4.89 6.63
CA GLN A 182 -28.14 -3.86 6.05
C GLN A 182 -29.60 -4.10 6.41
N ALA A 183 -30.05 -5.36 6.37
CA ALA A 183 -31.40 -5.73 6.78
C ALA A 183 -31.66 -5.45 8.26
N LEU A 184 -30.67 -5.72 9.14
CA LEU A 184 -30.74 -5.45 10.58
C LEU A 184 -30.74 -3.95 10.89
N LEU A 185 -29.97 -3.15 10.16
CA LEU A 185 -29.81 -1.71 10.39
C LEU A 185 -30.85 -0.85 9.65
N HIS A 186 -31.73 -1.45 8.85
CA HIS A 186 -32.66 -0.77 7.95
C HIS A 186 -32.00 0.25 7.00
N ASP A 187 -30.73 0.06 6.69
CA ASP A 187 -29.93 0.94 5.83
C ASP A 187 -29.85 0.37 4.41
N ARG A 188 -30.86 0.67 3.59
CA ARG A 188 -30.94 0.17 2.20
C ARG A 188 -30.08 0.95 1.21
N ASP A 189 -29.69 2.17 1.56
CA ASP A 189 -28.90 3.07 0.70
C ASP A 189 -27.44 3.18 1.17
N GLY A 190 -27.05 2.35 2.14
CA GLY A 190 -25.71 2.28 2.69
C GLY A 190 -24.66 1.91 1.65
N LEU A 191 -23.44 2.39 1.87
CA LEU A 191 -22.29 2.10 1.02
C LEU A 191 -22.04 0.59 0.98
N GLN A 192 -22.13 -0.02 -0.21
CA GLN A 192 -21.83 -1.44 -0.39
C GLN A 192 -20.33 -1.65 -0.57
N LEU A 193 -19.65 -2.05 0.50
CA LEU A 193 -18.22 -2.31 0.55
C LEU A 193 -17.84 -3.48 -0.36
N SER A 194 -18.68 -4.51 -0.43
CA SER A 194 -18.42 -5.67 -1.29
C SER A 194 -18.29 -5.26 -2.77
N SER A 195 -19.17 -4.35 -3.22
CA SER A 195 -19.13 -3.78 -4.56
C SER A 195 -17.84 -3.00 -4.82
N ILE A 196 -17.42 -2.16 -3.86
CA ILE A 196 -16.18 -1.37 -3.99
C ILE A 196 -14.94 -2.27 -4.04
N MET A 197 -14.88 -3.31 -3.21
CA MET A 197 -13.76 -4.24 -3.16
C MET A 197 -13.65 -5.06 -4.46
N ASN A 198 -14.77 -5.57 -4.99
CA ASN A 198 -14.78 -6.25 -6.30
C ASN A 198 -14.40 -5.29 -7.44
N MET A 199 -14.94 -4.08 -7.45
CA MET A 199 -14.57 -3.07 -8.45
C MET A 199 -13.09 -2.69 -8.36
N SER A 200 -12.53 -2.59 -7.15
CA SER A 200 -11.11 -2.31 -6.94
C SER A 200 -10.23 -3.44 -7.46
N TRP A 201 -10.70 -4.69 -7.41
CA TRP A 201 -10.04 -5.83 -8.05
C TRP A 201 -10.06 -5.69 -9.58
N ASP A 202 -11.24 -5.46 -10.17
CA ASP A 202 -11.44 -5.41 -11.61
C ASP A 202 -10.68 -4.24 -12.28
N LEU A 203 -10.63 -3.08 -11.63
CA LEU A 203 -9.90 -1.91 -12.11
C LEU A 203 -8.38 -2.02 -11.93
N GLY A 204 -7.90 -2.90 -11.06
CA GLY A 204 -6.49 -2.97 -10.67
C GLY A 204 -6.10 -2.02 -9.53
N THR A 205 -7.04 -1.27 -8.95
CA THR A 205 -6.84 -0.48 -7.71
C THR A 205 -6.30 -1.34 -6.58
N PHE A 206 -6.74 -2.60 -6.50
CA PHE A 206 -6.22 -3.58 -5.55
C PHE A 206 -4.69 -3.71 -5.65
N TRP A 207 -4.17 -3.92 -6.85
CA TRP A 207 -2.73 -4.04 -7.09
C TRP A 207 -1.99 -2.74 -6.81
N TYR A 208 -2.59 -1.61 -7.16
CA TYR A 208 -2.01 -0.30 -6.85
C TYR A 208 -1.87 -0.06 -5.35
N VAL A 209 -2.93 -0.28 -4.57
CA VAL A 209 -2.90 -0.14 -3.11
C VAL A 209 -1.90 -1.12 -2.50
N LEU A 210 -1.85 -2.35 -3.00
CA LEU A 210 -0.91 -3.38 -2.55
C LEU A 210 0.54 -2.95 -2.80
N ALA A 211 0.83 -2.37 -3.97
CA ALA A 211 2.14 -1.80 -4.29
C ALA A 211 2.49 -0.64 -3.35
N MET A 212 1.54 0.24 -3.05
CA MET A 212 1.78 1.37 -2.12
C MET A 212 2.08 0.90 -0.70
N ARG A 213 1.45 -0.19 -0.26
CA ARG A 213 1.62 -0.83 1.05
C ARG A 213 2.82 -1.78 1.15
N SER A 214 3.60 -1.92 0.10
CA SER A 214 4.76 -2.79 0.14
C SER A 214 5.95 -2.07 -0.45
N PRO A 215 6.86 -1.52 0.38
CA PRO A 215 8.11 -0.95 -0.10
C PRO A 215 8.78 -1.91 -1.10
N THR A 216 9.08 -3.13 -0.70
CA THR A 216 9.77 -4.11 -1.56
C THR A 216 8.88 -4.64 -2.69
N GLY A 217 7.57 -4.70 -2.50
CA GLY A 217 6.61 -5.22 -3.49
C GLY A 217 6.19 -4.24 -4.58
N LEU A 218 6.40 -2.93 -4.42
CA LEU A 218 5.94 -1.93 -5.39
C LEU A 218 6.44 -2.21 -6.81
N HIS A 219 7.73 -2.47 -6.93
CA HIS A 219 8.39 -2.73 -8.21
C HIS A 219 7.84 -3.98 -8.92
N PRO A 220 7.88 -5.19 -8.33
CA PRO A 220 7.34 -6.38 -8.99
C PRO A 220 5.83 -6.28 -9.25
N VAL A 221 5.04 -5.74 -8.31
CA VAL A 221 3.58 -5.60 -8.50
C VAL A 221 3.26 -4.66 -9.67
N PHE A 222 4.01 -3.57 -9.86
CA PHE A 222 3.80 -2.69 -11.00
C PHE A 222 3.97 -3.43 -12.33
N TYR A 223 5.12 -4.09 -12.54
CA TYR A 223 5.41 -4.76 -13.81
C TYR A 223 4.52 -5.98 -14.05
N GLU A 224 4.24 -6.78 -13.04
CA GLU A 224 3.44 -8.00 -13.21
C GLU A 224 1.94 -7.74 -13.29
N ARG A 225 1.42 -6.68 -12.65
CA ARG A 225 -0.02 -6.53 -12.39
C ARG A 225 -0.62 -5.23 -12.91
N ILE A 226 0.12 -4.13 -12.89
CA ILE A 226 -0.41 -2.80 -13.26
C ILE A 226 -0.07 -2.47 -14.70
N GLN A 227 1.19 -2.58 -15.11
CA GLN A 227 1.64 -2.30 -16.47
C GLN A 227 0.87 -3.12 -17.53
N PRO A 228 0.57 -4.42 -17.35
CA PRO A 228 -0.13 -5.23 -18.34
C PRO A 228 -1.59 -4.81 -18.58
N LEU A 229 -2.19 -4.01 -17.69
CA LEU A 229 -3.52 -3.41 -17.88
C LEU A 229 -3.53 -2.36 -19.01
N TYR A 230 -2.38 -1.73 -19.26
CA TYR A 230 -2.22 -0.66 -20.24
C TYR A 230 -1.52 -1.13 -21.51
N SER A 231 -0.39 -1.83 -21.37
CA SER A 231 0.38 -2.34 -22.51
C SER A 231 1.17 -3.58 -22.11
N ARG A 232 0.71 -4.75 -22.59
CA ARG A 232 1.43 -6.02 -22.42
C ARG A 232 2.73 -6.07 -23.22
N LEU A 233 2.84 -5.29 -24.29
CA LEU A 233 4.02 -5.24 -25.16
C LEU A 233 5.24 -4.63 -24.46
N HIS A 234 5.02 -3.77 -23.45
CA HIS A 234 6.10 -3.13 -22.71
C HIS A 234 6.70 -4.00 -21.60
N HIS A 235 6.09 -5.16 -21.31
CA HIS A 235 6.63 -6.09 -20.31
C HIS A 235 7.91 -6.79 -20.82
N GLU A 236 8.05 -6.94 -22.14
CA GLU A 236 9.20 -7.57 -22.79
C GLU A 236 10.17 -6.56 -23.42
N ASP A 237 9.87 -5.25 -23.31
CA ASP A 237 10.63 -4.19 -23.95
C ASP A 237 11.38 -3.31 -22.93
N ASP A 238 12.68 -3.56 -22.80
CA ASP A 238 13.59 -2.78 -21.94
C ASP A 238 13.60 -1.28 -22.30
N GLN A 239 13.21 -0.90 -23.53
CA GLN A 239 13.14 0.51 -23.94
C GLN A 239 12.10 1.30 -23.14
N PHE A 240 11.03 0.65 -22.69
CA PHE A 240 10.02 1.32 -21.87
C PHE A 240 10.63 1.98 -20.64
N CYS A 241 11.47 1.23 -19.91
CA CYS A 241 12.13 1.74 -18.72
C CYS A 241 13.05 2.91 -19.07
N LEU A 242 13.80 2.80 -20.17
CA LEU A 242 14.71 3.84 -20.66
C LEU A 242 14.01 5.15 -21.04
N TYR A 243 12.77 5.08 -21.55
CA TYR A 243 11.97 6.26 -21.85
C TYR A 243 11.30 6.86 -20.61
N ALA A 244 10.90 6.04 -19.64
CA ALA A 244 10.14 6.50 -18.48
C ALA A 244 11.03 7.05 -17.36
N TYR A 245 12.13 6.39 -17.01
CA TYR A 245 12.95 6.76 -15.86
C TYR A 245 13.51 8.20 -15.86
N PRO A 246 13.82 8.86 -17.00
CA PRO A 246 14.33 10.23 -16.97
C PRO A 246 13.31 11.24 -16.44
N TYR A 247 12.02 10.88 -16.43
CA TYR A 247 10.94 11.71 -15.92
C TYR A 247 10.70 11.54 -14.41
N TRP A 248 11.38 10.60 -13.74
CA TRP A 248 11.26 10.41 -12.29
C TRP A 248 11.73 11.64 -11.51
N ALA A 249 12.91 12.15 -11.85
CA ALA A 249 13.47 13.36 -11.26
C ALA A 249 14.47 14.02 -12.21
N ARG A 250 14.73 15.32 -11.99
CA ARG A 250 15.83 16.00 -12.66
C ARG A 250 17.14 15.27 -12.36
N GLN A 251 17.97 15.06 -13.38
CA GLN A 251 19.24 14.35 -13.27
C GLN A 251 19.12 12.87 -12.86
N ALA A 252 18.00 12.22 -13.20
CA ALA A 252 17.78 10.78 -13.03
C ALA A 252 18.97 9.89 -13.41
N HIS A 253 19.62 10.20 -14.55
CA HIS A 253 20.82 9.51 -15.02
C HIS A 253 22.00 9.60 -14.04
N THR A 254 22.27 10.79 -13.51
CA THR A 254 23.34 10.99 -12.52
C THR A 254 23.01 10.24 -11.24
N PHE A 255 21.77 10.38 -10.77
CA PHE A 255 21.28 9.74 -9.55
C PHE A 255 21.46 8.23 -9.57
N VAL A 256 21.03 7.53 -10.63
CA VAL A 256 21.10 6.06 -10.67
C VAL A 256 22.55 5.54 -10.67
N ASN A 257 23.46 6.26 -11.34
CA ASN A 257 24.88 5.92 -11.36
C ASN A 257 25.52 6.09 -9.97
N GLU A 258 25.22 7.19 -9.27
CA GLU A 258 25.68 7.43 -7.90
C GLU A 258 25.09 6.39 -6.93
N LYS A 259 23.81 6.04 -7.11
CA LYS A 259 23.12 5.09 -6.24
C LYS A 259 23.70 3.68 -6.32
N ALA A 260 24.11 3.23 -7.51
CA ALA A 260 24.82 1.95 -7.66
C ALA A 260 26.15 1.92 -6.87
N ASN A 261 26.86 3.06 -6.77
CA ASN A 261 28.06 3.16 -5.94
C ASN A 261 27.74 3.06 -4.44
N HIS A 262 26.63 3.67 -3.97
CA HIS A 262 26.20 3.56 -2.57
C HIS A 262 25.95 2.10 -2.16
N LYS A 263 25.37 1.28 -3.05
CA LYS A 263 25.19 -0.17 -2.82
C LYS A 263 26.52 -0.88 -2.62
N ALA A 264 27.52 -0.60 -3.45
CA ALA A 264 28.85 -1.19 -3.34
C ALA A 264 29.53 -0.84 -2.01
N GLU A 265 29.39 0.41 -1.55
CA GLU A 265 29.89 0.84 -0.24
C GLU A 265 29.14 0.17 0.92
N TYR A 266 27.81 0.04 0.80
CA TYR A 266 27.00 -0.67 1.78
C TYR A 266 27.42 -2.14 1.91
N ASP A 267 27.61 -2.85 0.79
CA ASP A 267 28.04 -4.25 0.80
C ASP A 267 29.44 -4.45 1.37
N LYS A 268 30.31 -3.45 1.25
CA LYS A 268 31.61 -3.45 1.92
C LYS A 268 31.44 -3.33 3.43
N LYS A 269 30.71 -2.32 3.91
CA LYS A 269 30.45 -2.10 5.34
C LYS A 269 29.73 -3.29 5.98
N LEU A 270 28.80 -3.89 5.26
CA LEU A 270 28.06 -5.07 5.71
C LEU A 270 29.01 -6.25 5.93
N ARG A 271 29.90 -6.53 4.98
CA ARG A 271 30.93 -7.57 5.14
C ARG A 271 31.83 -7.32 6.33
N GLU A 272 32.34 -6.09 6.47
CA GLU A 272 33.20 -5.70 7.60
C GLU A 272 32.49 -5.96 8.96
N ALA A 273 31.21 -5.57 9.09
CA ALA A 273 30.45 -5.77 10.32
C ALA A 273 30.25 -7.27 10.70
N PHE A 274 30.11 -8.15 9.70
CA PHE A 274 29.93 -9.59 9.93
C PHE A 274 31.27 -10.37 10.00
N GLU A 275 32.37 -9.82 9.49
CA GLU A 275 33.72 -10.36 9.67
C GLU A 275 34.31 -10.00 11.04
N GLU A 276 33.89 -8.87 11.63
CA GLU A 276 34.29 -8.42 12.98
C GLU A 276 33.44 -9.01 14.12
N SER A 277 32.47 -9.88 13.83
CA SER A 277 31.67 -10.58 14.85
C SER A 277 32.31 -11.94 15.22
N PRO A 278 32.81 -12.13 16.45
CA PRO A 278 33.45 -13.38 16.88
C PRO A 278 32.49 -14.57 17.02
#